data_AF-A0A1H4F7D4-F1
#
_entry.id   AF-A0A1H4F7D4-F1
#
_cell.length_a   1.000
_cell.length_b   1.000
_cell.length_c   1.000
_cell.angle_alpha   90.00
_cell.angle_beta   90.00
_cell.angle_gamma   90.00
#
_symmetry.space_group_name_H-M   'P 1'
#
loop_
_entity.id
_entity.type
_entity.pdbx_description
1 polymer ?
#
loop_
_entity_poly.entity_id
_entity_poly.type
_entity_poly.pdbx_seq_one_letter_code
_entity_poly.pdbx_strand_id
1 'polypeptide(L)' 'MEIVKNGKTYDVMETARKWRIKDQRGKVYISYEVSQKDCATIEDLQKYVDEINILN' A
#
# COMPACT_ATOMS: atom_id res chain seq x y z
N MET A 1 7.71 6.05 1.86
CA MET A 1 6.54 6.83 1.38
C MET A 1 5.36 6.38 2.22
N GLU A 2 4.30 7.17 2.31
CA GLU A 2 3.14 6.84 3.14
C GLU A 2 1.86 7.03 2.33
N ILE A 3 0.88 6.16 2.54
CA ILE A 3 -0.47 6.33 2.01
C ILE A 3 -1.45 6.37 3.19
N VAL A 4 -2.43 7.28 3.13
CA VAL A 4 -3.47 7.40 4.16
C VAL A 4 -4.79 6.90 3.59
N LYS A 5 -5.40 5.92 4.24
CA LYS A 5 -6.75 5.43 3.91
C LYS A 5 -7.54 5.22 5.21
N ASN A 6 -8.78 5.73 5.25
CA ASN A 6 -9.67 5.63 6.41
C ASN A 6 -9.06 6.12 7.74
N GLY A 7 -8.22 7.16 7.69
CA GLY A 7 -7.52 7.70 8.87
C GLY A 7 -6.38 6.83 9.41
N LYS A 8 -6.04 5.73 8.73
CA LYS A 8 -4.84 4.93 9.00
C LYS A 8 -3.75 5.28 8.00
N THR A 9 -2.53 5.40 8.50
CA THR A 9 -1.31 5.57 7.68
C THR A 9 -0.67 4.22 7.44
N TYR A 10 -0.33 3.94 6.20
CA TYR A 10 0.36 2.72 5.79
C TYR A 10 1.73 3.07 5.24
N ASP A 11 2.74 2.33 5.68
CA ASP A 11 4.10 2.47 5.19
C ASP A 11 4.23 1.84 3.81
N VAL A 12 4.65 2.63 2.84
CA VAL A 12 4.90 2.17 1.47
C VAL A 12 6.38 2.22 1.15
N MET A 13 6.89 1.06 0.75
CA MET A 13 8.23 0.88 0.24
C MET A 13 8.17 0.53 -1.23
N GLU A 14 8.81 1.37 -2.04
CA GLU A 14 9.03 1.08 -3.45
C GLU A 14 10.21 0.11 -3.60
N THR A 15 10.06 -0.85 -4.50
CA THR A 15 11.16 -1.70 -4.96
C THR A 15 11.16 -1.72 -6.48
N ALA A 16 12.22 -2.21 -7.11
CA ALA A 16 12.42 -2.16 -8.56
C ALA A 16 11.30 -2.77 -9.44
N ARG A 17 10.33 -3.50 -8.87
CA ARG A 17 9.22 -4.13 -9.61
C ARG A 17 7.87 -4.10 -8.89
N LYS A 18 7.82 -3.61 -7.65
CA LYS A 18 6.62 -3.71 -6.80
C LYS A 18 6.62 -2.66 -5.69
N TRP A 19 5.42 -2.30 -5.29
CA TRP A 19 5.11 -1.57 -4.07
C TRP A 19 4.86 -2.57 -2.95
N ARG A 20 5.49 -2.35 -1.80
CA ARG A 20 5.20 -3.09 -0.58
C ARG A 20 4.54 -2.16 0.42
N ILE A 21 3.27 -2.40 0.71
CA ILE A 21 2.49 -1.68 1.71
C ILE A 21 2.58 -2.49 3.01
N LYS A 22 2.88 -1.84 4.12
CA LYS A 22 2.94 -2.45 5.46
C LYS A 22 1.91 -1.80 6.36
N ASP A 23 1.25 -2.63 7.14
CA ASP A 23 0.32 -2.25 8.20
C ASP A 23 0.75 -2.95 9.49
N GLN A 24 0.87 -2.20 10.58
CA GLN A 24 1.16 -2.74 11.90
C GLN A 24 -0.09 -2.63 12.79
N ARG A 25 -0.66 -3.78 13.14
CA ARG A 25 -1.80 -3.89 14.05
C ARG A 25 -1.36 -4.50 15.37
N GLY A 26 -0.85 -3.65 16.27
CA GLY A 26 -0.28 -4.08 17.54
C GLY A 26 0.99 -4.90 17.33
N LYS A 27 0.91 -6.21 17.57
CA LYS A 27 2.02 -7.17 17.37
C LYS A 27 1.99 -7.88 16.01
N VAL A 28 0.93 -7.69 15.23
CA VAL A 28 0.77 -8.32 13.91
C VAL A 28 1.22 -7.34 12.82
N TYR A 29 2.01 -7.84 11.88
CA TYR A 29 2.43 -7.11 10.70
C TYR A 29 1.77 -7.73 9.47
N ILE A 30 1.02 -6.91 8.73
CA ILE A 30 0.45 -7.31 7.44
C ILE A 30 1.24 -6.60 6.36
N SER A 31 1.61 -7.33 5.31
CA SER A 31 2.29 -6.76 4.17
C SER A 31 1.56 -7.14 2.89
N TYR A 32 1.25 -6.14 2.08
CA TYR A 32 0.64 -6.28 0.77
C TYR A 32 1.67 -5.93 -0.30
N GLU A 33 1.67 -6.68 -1.39
CA GLU A 33 2.57 -6.45 -2.52
C GLU A 33 1.74 -6.15 -3.76
N VAL A 34 2.01 -5.02 -4.41
CA VAL A 34 1.35 -4.59 -5.65
C VAL A 34 2.42 -4.45 -6.73
N SER A 35 2.20 -5.02 -7.90
CA SER A 35 3.19 -4.91 -8.97
C SER A 35 3.24 -3.50 -9.54
N GLN A 36 4.44 -3.01 -9.86
CA GLN A 36 4.59 -1.75 -10.59
C GLN A 36 4.06 -1.83 -12.03
N LYS A 37 3.76 -3.03 -12.53
CA LYS A 37 3.06 -3.19 -13.81
C LYS A 37 1.61 -2.73 -13.75
N ASP A 38 0.96 -2.92 -12.60
CA ASP A 38 -0.45 -2.56 -12.38
C ASP A 38 -0.57 -1.13 -11.83
N CYS A 39 0.41 -0.71 -11.02
CA CYS A 39 0.49 0.66 -10.48
C CYS A 39 1.88 1.23 -10.78
N ALA A 40 2.02 2.03 -11.83
CA ALA A 40 3.32 2.57 -12.23
C ALA A 40 3.82 3.66 -11.27
N THR A 41 2.90 4.42 -10.68
CA THR A 41 3.20 5.53 -9.76
C THR A 41 2.59 5.31 -8.37
N ILE A 42 3.05 6.12 -7.40
CA ILE A 42 2.47 6.14 -6.06
C ILE A 42 1.02 6.65 -6.08
N GLU A 43 0.66 7.54 -7.01
CA GLU A 43 -0.71 8.03 -7.18
C GLU A 43 -1.64 6.93 -7.71
N ASP A 44 -1.15 6.09 -8.64
CA ASP A 44 -1.88 4.91 -9.09
C ASP A 44 -2.08 3.92 -7.94
N LEU A 45 -1.05 3.74 -7.09
CA LEU A 45 -1.15 2.89 -5.91
C LEU A 45 -2.18 3.42 -4.91
N GLN A 46 -2.21 4.73 -4.67
CA GLN A 46 -3.18 5.38 -3.79
C GLN A 46 -4.61 5.13 -4.30
N LYS A 47 -4.86 5.34 -5.60
CA LYS A 47 -6.16 5.06 -6.23
C LYS A 47 -6.53 3.57 -6.16
N TYR A 48 -5.60 2.69 -6.48
CA TYR A 48 -5.80 1.22 -6.40
C TYR A 48 -6.17 0.80 -4.97
N VAL A 49 -5.48 1.35 -3.98
CA VAL A 49 -5.77 1.11 -2.57
C VAL A 49 -7.12 1.68 -2.18
N ASP A 50 -7.57 2.82 -2.72
CA ASP A 50 -8.90 3.37 -2.45
C ASP A 50 -10.02 2.53 -3.07
N GLU A 51 -9.88 2.15 -4.34
CA GLU A 51 -10.83 1.32 -5.09
C GLU A 51 -10.97 -0.10 -4.52
N ILE A 52 -9.86 -0.66 -4.05
CA ILE A 52 -9.80 -2.06 -3.64
C ILE A 52 -9.75 -2.09 -2.11
N ASN A 53 -10.74 -2.74 -1.50
CA ASN A 53 -10.85 -2.80 -0.04
C ASN A 53 -9.89 -3.81 0.60
N ILE A 54 -8.64 -3.85 0.12
CA ILE A 54 -7.55 -4.68 0.65
C ILE A 54 -7.05 -4.20 2.01
N LEU A 55 -7.25 -2.92 2.32
CA LEU A 55 -6.88 -2.28 3.58
C LEU A 55 -8.14 -1.85 4.36
N ASN A 56 -8.62 -2.73 5.25
CA ASN A 56 -9.75 -2.49 6.18
C ASN A 56 -9.26 -2.23 7.60
#